data_AF-A0AAN0MER1-F1
#
_entry.id   AF-A0AAN0MER1-F1
#
_cell.length_a   1.000
_cell.length_b   1.000
_cell.length_c   1.000
_cell.angle_alpha   90.00
_cell.angle_beta   90.00
_cell.angle_gamma   90.00
#
_symmetry.space_group_name_H-M   'P 1'
#
loop_
_entity.id
_entity.type
_entity.pdbx_description
1 polymer ?
#
loop_
_entity_poly.entity_id
_entity_poly.type
_entity_poly.pdbx_seq_one_letter_code
_entity_poly.pdbx_strand_id
1 'polypeptide(L)'
;MRREVKTSPGQLPEPLQTQINDCGFFPQLVADSVALALGREPVDVFLVHHEATFAPEGIGRHLSVLVLTATRLIVCHTDEHTDDPANATAISSTESVPLRLLGAVALTRVISQPEHFGSAGAQTVETWLTLSWSTVRRIDLEPATCGDPSCTADHGFQGSDVAEDMVIRMSPVSDGAENVQRLVEFGTALQQRVH
;
A
#
# COMPACT_ATOMS: atom_id res chain seq x y z
N MET A 1 -18.80 27.73 -4.90
CA MET A 1 -17.51 28.36 -4.53
C MET A 1 -16.79 27.41 -3.59
N ARG A 2 -15.96 26.49 -4.13
CA ARG A 2 -15.20 25.53 -3.31
C ARG A 2 -14.02 26.28 -2.69
N ARG A 3 -13.91 26.23 -1.37
CA ARG A 3 -12.87 26.91 -0.60
C ARG A 3 -11.59 26.10 -0.77
N GLU A 4 -10.64 26.60 -1.55
CA GLU A 4 -9.30 26.01 -1.63
C GLU A 4 -8.63 26.13 -0.26
N VAL A 5 -8.35 24.99 0.37
CA VAL A 5 -7.56 24.92 1.58
C VAL A 5 -6.10 25.08 1.17
N LYS A 6 -5.53 26.26 1.42
CA LYS A 6 -4.08 26.48 1.31
C LYS A 6 -3.41 25.76 2.49
N THR A 7 -2.85 24.59 2.25
CA THR A 7 -1.95 23.92 3.18
C THR A 7 -0.61 24.67 3.23
N SER A 8 -0.17 25.01 4.43
CA SER A 8 1.18 25.55 4.69
C SER A 8 2.23 24.47 4.37
N PRO A 9 3.46 24.83 3.95
CA PRO A 9 4.53 23.86 3.74
C PRO A 9 4.75 23.02 5.01
N GLY A 10 4.71 21.68 4.90
CA GLY A 10 4.88 20.77 6.03
C GLY A 10 3.60 20.45 6.82
N GLN A 11 2.42 20.90 6.39
CA GLN A 11 1.15 20.55 7.06
C GLN A 11 0.31 19.64 6.17
N LEU A 12 -0.05 18.47 6.70
CA LEU A 12 -0.93 17.52 6.01
C LEU A 12 -2.36 18.09 5.89
N PRO A 13 -3.13 17.70 4.86
CA PRO A 13 -4.56 17.98 4.81
C PRO A 13 -5.26 17.46 6.06
N GLU A 14 -6.21 18.23 6.58
CA GLU A 14 -6.94 17.90 7.81
C GLU A 14 -7.58 16.50 7.79
N PRO A 15 -8.21 16.02 6.70
CA PRO A 15 -8.73 14.65 6.64
C PRO A 15 -7.65 13.56 6.83
N LEU A 16 -6.46 13.75 6.24
CA LEU A 16 -5.35 12.81 6.39
C LEU A 16 -4.79 12.84 7.81
N GLN A 17 -4.61 14.04 8.37
CA GLN A 17 -4.14 14.21 9.75
C GLN A 17 -5.11 13.55 10.75
N THR A 18 -6.42 13.74 10.56
CA THR A 18 -7.45 13.14 11.41
C THR A 18 -7.41 11.62 11.34
N GLN A 19 -7.32 11.02 10.14
CA GLN A 19 -7.19 9.56 10.03
C GLN A 19 -5.93 9.00 10.71
N ILE A 20 -4.77 9.66 10.54
CA ILE A 20 -3.53 9.25 11.22
C ILE A 20 -3.71 9.31 12.74
N ASN A 21 -4.37 10.36 13.25
CA ASN A 21 -4.64 10.50 14.68
C ASN A 21 -5.59 9.42 15.20
N ASP A 22 -6.65 9.11 14.46
CA ASP A 22 -7.66 8.11 14.83
C ASP A 22 -7.08 6.69 14.91
N CYS A 23 -6.03 6.39 14.14
CA CYS A 23 -5.30 5.11 14.24
C CYS A 23 -4.53 4.96 15.56
N GLY A 24 -4.13 6.06 16.21
CA GLY A 24 -3.44 6.05 17.50
C GLY A 24 -2.06 5.38 17.52
N PHE A 25 -1.45 5.11 16.35
CA PHE A 25 -0.15 4.47 16.23
C PHE A 25 0.93 5.48 15.85
N PHE A 26 1.69 5.94 16.85
CA PHE A 26 2.72 6.99 16.72
C PHE A 26 2.30 8.17 15.81
N PRO A 27 1.12 8.79 16.04
CA PRO A 27 0.50 9.69 15.06
C PRO A 27 1.36 10.91 14.69
N GLN A 28 2.14 11.43 15.65
CA GLN A 28 3.06 12.54 15.39
C GLN A 28 4.24 12.13 14.50
N LEU A 29 4.81 10.94 14.74
CA LEU A 29 5.89 10.40 13.92
C LEU A 29 5.41 10.12 12.50
N VAL A 30 4.26 9.45 12.36
CA VAL A 30 3.67 9.14 11.06
C VAL A 30 3.36 10.43 10.29
N ALA A 31 2.74 11.41 10.94
CA ALA A 31 2.41 12.69 10.30
C ALA A 31 3.67 13.45 9.86
N ASP A 32 4.72 13.47 10.69
CA ASP A 32 5.99 14.10 10.36
C ASP A 32 6.67 13.41 9.17
N SER A 33 6.79 12.07 9.19
CA SER A 33 7.34 11.28 8.09
C SER A 33 6.62 11.54 6.76
N VAL A 34 5.29 11.54 6.76
CA VAL A 34 4.49 11.80 5.55
C VAL A 34 4.67 13.25 5.09
N ALA A 35 4.67 14.22 6.02
CA ALA A 35 4.84 15.63 5.68
C ALA A 35 6.22 15.93 5.08
N LEU A 36 7.28 15.32 5.64
CA LEU A 36 8.65 15.41 5.13
C LEU A 36 8.75 14.85 3.71
N ALA A 37 8.16 13.68 3.44
CA ALA A 37 8.17 13.06 2.12
C ALA A 37 7.33 13.84 1.09
N LEU A 38 6.18 14.37 1.51
CA LEU A 38 5.26 15.15 0.66
C LEU A 38 5.84 16.50 0.26
N GLY A 39 6.55 17.17 1.17
CA GLY A 39 7.11 18.49 0.94
C GLY A 39 6.01 19.55 0.71
N ARG A 40 5.87 20.01 -0.54
CA ARG A 40 4.92 21.07 -0.93
C ARG A 40 3.86 20.62 -1.92
N GLU A 41 3.86 19.35 -2.30
CA GLU A 41 2.89 18.84 -3.27
C GLU A 41 1.50 18.71 -2.63
N PRO A 42 0.43 19.02 -3.38
CA PRO A 42 -0.92 18.75 -2.92
C PRO A 42 -1.17 17.24 -2.86
N VAL A 43 -1.96 16.84 -1.87
CA VAL A 43 -2.51 15.48 -1.78
C VAL A 43 -3.77 15.42 -2.63
N ASP A 44 -3.81 14.48 -3.56
CA ASP A 44 -5.00 14.27 -4.40
C ASP A 44 -5.92 13.20 -3.82
N VAL A 45 -5.36 12.09 -3.38
CA VAL A 45 -6.05 11.04 -2.61
C VAL A 45 -5.04 10.34 -1.70
N PHE A 46 -5.51 9.81 -0.58
CA PHE A 46 -4.68 9.09 0.36
C PHE A 46 -5.40 7.87 0.89
N LEU A 47 -4.64 6.95 1.47
CA LEU A 47 -5.13 5.77 2.15
C LEU A 47 -4.28 5.55 3.40
N VAL A 48 -4.95 5.35 4.54
CA VAL A 48 -4.31 4.92 5.79
C VAL A 48 -4.75 3.49 6.06
N HIS A 49 -3.79 2.59 6.23
CA HIS A 49 -4.01 1.18 6.53
C HIS A 49 -3.24 0.82 7.80
N HIS A 50 -3.95 0.42 8.85
CA HIS A 50 -3.38 -0.02 10.11
C HIS A 50 -3.60 -1.51 10.25
N GLU A 51 -2.51 -2.27 10.17
CA GLU A 51 -2.52 -3.72 10.27
C GLU A 51 -1.98 -4.15 11.63
N ALA A 52 -2.64 -5.12 12.25
CA ALA A 52 -2.12 -5.82 13.41
C ALA A 52 -1.83 -7.27 13.02
N THR A 53 -0.55 -7.63 12.95
CA THR A 53 -0.09 -8.98 12.67
C THR A 53 0.22 -9.71 13.97
N PHE A 54 -0.17 -10.99 14.02
CA PHE A 54 0.22 -11.89 15.09
C PHE A 54 1.34 -12.78 14.57
N ALA A 55 2.53 -12.64 15.12
CA ALA A 55 3.69 -13.47 14.84
C ALA A 55 4.09 -14.25 16.11
N PRO A 56 4.84 -15.36 16.00
CA PRO A 56 5.31 -16.13 17.17
C PRO A 56 6.08 -15.26 18.18
N GLU A 57 6.80 -14.26 17.67
CA GLU A 57 7.56 -13.23 18.39
C GLU A 57 6.70 -12.13 19.04
N GLY A 58 5.41 -12.02 18.72
CA GLY A 58 4.50 -11.07 19.35
C GLY A 58 3.46 -10.46 18.41
N ILE A 59 2.77 -9.42 18.89
CA ILE A 59 1.84 -8.61 18.09
C ILE A 59 2.66 -7.51 17.42
N GLY A 60 2.84 -7.60 16.10
CA GLY A 60 3.39 -6.54 15.28
C GLY A 60 2.30 -5.55 14.91
N ARG A 61 2.49 -4.28 15.24
CA ARG A 61 1.62 -3.20 14.74
C ARG A 61 2.34 -2.50 13.60
N HIS A 62 1.64 -2.39 12.48
CA HIS A 62 2.13 -1.77 11.28
C HIS A 62 1.13 -0.73 10.79
N LEU A 63 1.62 0.42 10.34
CA LEU A 63 0.80 1.43 9.71
C LEU A 63 1.42 1.87 8.38
N SER A 64 0.63 1.73 7.32
CA SER A 64 0.93 2.20 5.98
C SER A 64 0.09 3.44 5.68
N VAL A 65 0.74 4.54 5.25
CA VAL A 65 0.08 5.71 4.66
C VAL A 65 0.51 5.83 3.21
N LEU A 66 -0.45 5.79 2.30
CA LEU A 66 -0.23 6.05 0.88
C LEU A 66 -0.79 7.41 0.54
N VAL A 67 -0.01 8.20 -0.19
CA VAL A 67 -0.40 9.53 -0.66
C VAL A 67 -0.13 9.64 -2.14
N LEU A 68 -1.19 9.82 -2.92
CA LEU A 68 -1.11 10.09 -4.34
C LEU A 68 -1.07 11.60 -4.57
N THR A 69 -0.03 12.04 -5.25
CA THR A 69 0.14 13.42 -5.73
C THR A 69 0.04 13.45 -7.26
N ALA A 70 0.10 14.64 -7.85
CA ALA A 70 0.10 14.80 -9.30
C ALA A 70 1.28 14.09 -10.00
N THR A 71 2.40 13.83 -9.30
CA THR A 71 3.64 13.36 -9.93
C THR A 71 4.15 12.00 -9.45
N ARG A 72 3.76 11.60 -8.24
CA ARG A 72 4.28 10.41 -7.55
C ARG A 72 3.31 9.85 -6.53
N LEU A 73 3.45 8.56 -6.28
CA LEU A 73 2.92 7.89 -5.10
C LEU A 73 3.97 8.00 -3.98
N ILE A 74 3.55 8.41 -2.80
CA ILE A 74 4.36 8.37 -1.58
C ILE A 74 3.81 7.25 -0.72
N VAL A 75 4.68 6.39 -0.23
CA VAL A 75 4.33 5.30 0.69
C VAL A 75 5.13 5.51 1.96
N CYS A 76 4.45 5.54 3.10
CA CYS A 76 5.06 5.64 4.41
C CYS A 76 4.70 4.39 5.20
N HIS A 77 5.70 3.66 5.65
CA HIS A 77 5.57 2.48 6.50
C HIS A 77 6.08 2.83 7.89
N THR A 78 5.30 2.54 8.92
CA THR A 78 5.75 2.66 10.30
C THR A 78 5.50 1.34 11.01
N ASP A 79 6.56 0.84 11.63
CA ASP A 79 6.59 -0.42 12.35
C ASP A 79 7.02 -0.18 13.79
N GLU A 80 6.44 -0.95 14.70
CA GLU A 80 6.95 -1.06 16.07
C GLU A 80 7.97 -2.19 16.12
N HIS A 81 9.16 -1.89 16.65
CA HIS A 81 10.22 -2.85 16.94
C HIS A 81 10.39 -2.95 18.45
N THR A 82 9.84 -4.02 19.04
CA THR A 82 9.80 -4.21 20.49
C THR A 82 10.20 -5.64 20.86
N ASP A 83 11.43 -5.79 21.35
CA ASP A 83 11.84 -6.93 22.20
C ASP A 83 11.68 -6.59 23.70
N ASP A 84 11.63 -5.30 24.06
CA ASP A 84 11.49 -4.77 25.43
C ASP A 84 10.41 -3.65 25.51
N PRO A 85 9.27 -3.88 26.18
CA PRO A 85 8.21 -2.88 26.33
C PRO A 85 8.64 -1.57 27.01
N ALA A 86 9.72 -1.58 27.80
CA ALA A 86 10.25 -0.36 28.44
C ALA A 86 11.04 0.53 27.47
N ASN A 87 11.46 -0.01 26.32
CA ASN A 87 12.30 0.65 25.32
C ASN A 87 11.76 0.42 23.90
N ALA A 88 10.46 0.54 23.71
CA ALA A 88 9.84 0.40 22.39
C ALA A 88 10.46 1.39 21.39
N THR A 89 10.93 0.87 20.26
CA THR A 89 11.45 1.68 19.16
C THR A 89 10.48 1.61 17.99
N ALA A 90 10.32 2.72 17.26
CA ALA A 90 9.52 2.75 16.04
C ALA A 90 10.44 3.04 14.86
N ILE A 91 10.23 2.32 13.76
CA ILE A 91 10.92 2.54 12.50
C ILE A 91 9.89 3.12 11.54
N SER A 92 10.19 4.29 10.96
CA SER A 92 9.34 4.92 9.96
C SER A 92 10.15 5.17 8.69
N SER A 93 9.71 4.59 7.58
CA SER A 93 10.36 4.67 6.28
C SER A 93 9.40 5.27 5.26
N THR A 94 9.91 6.12 4.37
CA THR A 94 9.13 6.68 3.27
C THR A 94 9.76 6.36 1.92
N GLU A 95 8.93 5.97 0.97
CA GLU A 95 9.28 5.75 -0.42
C GLU A 95 8.55 6.76 -1.29
N SER A 96 9.22 7.23 -2.33
CA SER A 96 8.63 8.11 -3.31
C SER A 96 8.77 7.53 -4.70
N VAL A 97 7.64 7.09 -5.25
CA VAL A 97 7.55 6.32 -6.48
C VAL A 97 6.96 7.21 -7.57
N PRO A 98 7.76 7.67 -8.55
CA PRO A 98 7.23 8.38 -9.71
C PRO A 98 6.14 7.54 -10.40
N LEU A 99 5.05 8.18 -10.84
CA LEU A 99 3.92 7.43 -11.42
C LEU A 99 4.31 6.60 -12.65
N ARG A 100 5.29 7.07 -13.43
CA ARG A 100 5.85 6.34 -14.58
C ARG A 100 6.60 5.04 -14.23
N LEU A 101 6.94 4.83 -12.96
CA LEU A 101 7.65 3.64 -12.47
C LEU A 101 6.72 2.65 -11.78
N LEU A 102 5.46 3.04 -11.52
CA LEU A 102 4.44 2.09 -11.09
C LEU A 102 4.15 1.13 -12.24
N GLY A 103 4.19 -0.15 -11.94
CA GLY A 103 3.81 -1.23 -12.83
C GLY A 103 2.30 -1.45 -12.81
N ALA A 104 1.89 -2.71 -12.69
CA ALA A 104 0.49 -3.06 -12.61
C ALA A 104 -0.12 -2.58 -11.29
N VAL A 105 -1.30 -1.93 -11.40
CA VAL A 105 -2.16 -1.55 -10.28
C VAL A 105 -3.45 -2.35 -10.38
N ALA A 106 -3.57 -3.39 -9.55
CA ALA A 106 -4.70 -4.31 -9.58
C ALA A 106 -5.58 -4.14 -8.33
N LEU A 107 -6.85 -3.78 -8.54
CA LEU A 107 -7.86 -3.70 -7.50
C LEU A 107 -8.81 -4.90 -7.62
N THR A 108 -8.83 -5.76 -6.60
CA THR A 108 -9.69 -6.95 -6.54
C THR A 108 -10.74 -6.79 -5.47
N ARG A 109 -11.98 -7.20 -5.77
CA ARG A 109 -13.12 -7.16 -4.84
C ARG A 109 -13.81 -8.51 -4.80
N VAL A 110 -14.10 -9.00 -3.60
CA VAL A 110 -14.89 -10.21 -3.37
C VAL A 110 -16.26 -9.79 -2.88
N ILE A 111 -17.30 -10.25 -3.57
CA ILE A 111 -18.69 -9.89 -3.28
C ILE A 111 -19.47 -11.17 -2.91
N SER A 112 -20.20 -11.13 -1.80
CA SER A 112 -21.13 -12.19 -1.41
C SER A 112 -22.41 -12.09 -2.25
N GLN A 113 -23.02 -13.25 -2.52
CA GLN A 113 -24.30 -13.36 -3.25
C GLN A 113 -24.33 -12.49 -4.54
N PRO A 114 -23.34 -12.66 -5.46
CA PRO A 114 -23.19 -11.79 -6.63
C PRO A 114 -24.40 -11.79 -7.57
N GLU A 115 -25.24 -12.81 -7.53
CA GLU A 115 -26.54 -12.87 -8.22
C GLU A 115 -27.52 -11.76 -7.78
N HIS A 116 -27.29 -11.16 -6.61
CA HIS A 116 -28.09 -10.07 -6.05
C HIS A 116 -27.36 -8.71 -6.08
N PHE A 117 -26.31 -8.58 -6.89
CA PHE A 117 -25.51 -7.36 -6.98
C PHE A 117 -26.36 -6.11 -7.27
N GLY A 118 -26.10 -5.02 -6.54
CA GLY A 118 -26.88 -3.78 -6.61
C GLY A 118 -28.11 -3.74 -5.68
N SER A 119 -28.37 -4.80 -4.92
CA SER A 119 -29.38 -4.83 -3.86
C SER A 119 -28.73 -4.99 -2.48
N ALA A 120 -29.54 -4.90 -1.41
CA ALA A 120 -29.07 -5.12 -0.04
C ALA A 120 -28.57 -6.57 0.22
N GLY A 121 -28.87 -7.51 -0.68
CA GLY A 121 -28.45 -8.91 -0.57
C GLY A 121 -26.99 -9.17 -0.96
N ALA A 122 -26.34 -8.27 -1.70
CA ALA A 122 -24.92 -8.42 -2.05
C ALA A 122 -24.06 -7.49 -1.19
N GLN A 123 -22.97 -8.01 -0.63
CA GLN A 123 -22.08 -7.24 0.24
C GLN A 123 -20.62 -7.47 -0.14
N THR A 124 -19.79 -6.44 0.03
CA THR A 124 -18.34 -6.60 -0.09
C THR A 124 -17.86 -7.47 1.07
N VAL A 125 -17.19 -8.56 0.74
CA VAL A 125 -16.54 -9.46 1.72
C VAL A 125 -15.14 -8.96 2.00
N GLU A 126 -14.40 -8.68 0.94
CA GLU A 126 -12.99 -8.30 1.01
C GLU A 126 -12.61 -7.48 -0.22
N THR A 127 -11.61 -6.62 -0.07
CA THR A 127 -11.00 -5.87 -1.18
C THR A 127 -9.51 -5.80 -0.95
N TRP A 128 -8.73 -5.98 -2.01
CA TRP A 128 -7.30 -5.70 -1.95
C TRP A 128 -6.79 -4.97 -3.17
N LEU A 129 -5.78 -4.15 -2.93
CA LEU A 129 -5.01 -3.42 -3.92
C LEU A 129 -3.60 -4.01 -3.97
N THR A 130 -3.22 -4.52 -5.12
CA THR A 130 -1.86 -4.97 -5.41
C THR A 130 -1.17 -3.91 -6.26
N LEU A 131 -0.03 -3.44 -5.78
CA LEU A 131 0.80 -2.44 -6.43
C LEU A 131 2.18 -3.04 -6.65
N SER A 132 2.72 -2.83 -7.86
CA SER A 132 4.09 -3.21 -8.18
C SER A 132 4.87 -1.95 -8.57
N TRP A 133 6.09 -1.79 -8.06
CA TRP A 133 7.05 -0.83 -8.60
C TRP A 133 8.45 -1.37 -8.42
N SER A 134 9.25 -1.29 -9.48
CA SER A 134 10.62 -1.81 -9.45
C SER A 134 11.56 -0.74 -8.89
N THR A 135 11.73 -0.70 -7.56
CA THR A 135 12.88 0.00 -6.95
C THR A 135 14.14 -0.89 -7.01
N VAL A 136 13.95 -2.21 -6.89
CA VAL A 136 14.97 -3.25 -7.05
C VAL A 136 14.35 -4.39 -7.88
N ARG A 137 15.07 -4.87 -8.90
CA ARG A 137 14.69 -6.11 -9.61
C ARG A 137 15.59 -7.22 -9.14
N ARG A 138 14.99 -8.27 -8.58
CA ARG A 138 15.70 -9.52 -8.32
C ARG A 138 15.44 -10.46 -9.49
N ILE A 139 16.49 -10.80 -10.20
CA ILE A 139 16.44 -11.81 -11.27
C ILE A 139 16.97 -13.10 -10.67
N ASP A 140 16.08 -14.07 -10.47
CA ASP A 140 16.47 -15.43 -10.10
C ASP A 140 16.85 -16.16 -11.39
N LEU A 141 18.12 -16.56 -11.50
CA LEU A 141 18.66 -17.28 -12.66
C LEU A 141 18.92 -18.74 -12.29
N GLU A 142 18.44 -19.64 -13.13
CA GLU A 142 18.75 -21.07 -13.06
C GLU A 142 19.19 -21.60 -14.43
N PRO A 143 20.00 -22.67 -14.48
CA PRO A 143 20.35 -23.30 -15.74
C PRO A 143 19.08 -23.74 -16.48
N ALA A 144 18.93 -23.29 -17.72
CA ALA A 144 17.81 -23.71 -18.55
C ALA A 144 17.96 -25.21 -18.86
N THR A 145 16.86 -25.95 -18.79
CA THR A 145 16.81 -27.37 -19.17
C THR A 145 15.80 -27.56 -20.30
N CYS A 146 15.94 -28.65 -21.06
CA CYS A 146 14.94 -29.08 -22.00
C CYS A 146 14.33 -30.41 -21.56
N GLY A 147 13.15 -30.76 -22.06
CA GLY A 147 12.44 -31.99 -21.67
C GLY A 147 13.08 -33.29 -22.16
N ASP A 148 14.25 -33.23 -22.81
CA ASP A 148 14.99 -34.40 -23.28
C ASP A 148 16.05 -34.81 -22.23
N PRO A 149 15.89 -35.98 -21.57
CA PRO A 149 16.83 -36.46 -20.55
C PRO A 149 18.19 -36.87 -21.11
N SER A 150 18.34 -36.97 -22.44
CA SER A 150 19.61 -37.28 -23.11
C SER A 150 20.33 -36.06 -23.67
N CYS A 151 19.75 -34.87 -23.54
CA CYS A 151 20.35 -33.65 -24.06
C CYS A 151 21.56 -33.23 -23.22
N THR A 152 22.68 -32.94 -23.89
CA THR A 152 23.94 -32.46 -23.29
C THR A 152 24.30 -31.04 -23.74
N ALA A 153 23.37 -30.37 -24.43
CA ALA A 153 23.58 -29.01 -24.90
C ALA A 153 23.50 -28.01 -23.74
N ASP A 154 24.33 -26.96 -23.80
CA ASP A 154 24.20 -25.81 -22.93
C ASP A 154 23.05 -24.93 -23.44
N HIS A 155 21.98 -24.82 -22.64
CA HIS A 155 20.81 -24.02 -22.95
C HIS A 155 20.86 -22.62 -22.31
N GLY A 156 21.99 -22.26 -21.69
CA GLY A 156 22.16 -21.00 -20.97
C GLY A 156 21.36 -20.97 -19.67
N PHE A 157 20.94 -19.77 -19.28
CA PHE A 157 20.15 -19.54 -18.08
C PHE A 157 18.75 -19.07 -18.44
N GLN A 158 17.75 -19.56 -17.73
CA GLN A 158 16.42 -18.95 -17.70
C GLN A 158 16.28 -18.13 -16.42
N GLY A 159 15.50 -17.05 -16.49
CA GLY A 159 15.29 -16.17 -15.36
C GLY A 159 13.82 -15.84 -15.13
N SER A 160 13.44 -15.71 -13.87
CA SER A 160 12.17 -15.09 -13.47
C SER A 160 12.45 -13.69 -12.90
N ASP A 161 11.62 -12.73 -13.32
CA ASP A 161 11.59 -11.39 -12.72
C ASP A 161 10.65 -11.44 -11.52
N VAL A 162 11.19 -11.23 -10.32
CA VAL A 162 10.40 -11.15 -9.09
C VAL A 162 10.20 -9.67 -8.79
N ALA A 163 9.00 -9.16 -9.10
CA ALA A 163 8.59 -7.84 -8.64
C ALA A 163 8.28 -7.91 -7.15
N GLU A 164 8.76 -6.91 -6.40
CA GLU A 164 8.21 -6.66 -5.07
C GLU A 164 6.83 -6.04 -5.25
N ASP A 165 5.83 -6.69 -4.66
CA ASP A 165 4.44 -6.26 -4.67
C ASP A 165 4.06 -5.78 -3.28
N MET A 166 3.48 -4.58 -3.19
CA MET A 166 2.75 -4.15 -2.00
C MET A 166 1.28 -4.55 -2.15
N VAL A 167 0.78 -5.29 -1.17
CA VAL A 167 -0.63 -5.69 -1.11
C VAL A 167 -1.28 -5.04 0.10
N ILE A 168 -2.34 -4.26 -0.14
CA ILE A 168 -3.19 -3.71 0.92
C ILE A 168 -4.52 -4.42 0.84
N ARG A 169 -4.92 -5.09 1.92
CA ARG A 169 -6.13 -5.90 1.98
C ARG A 169 -7.00 -5.44 3.13
N MET A 170 -8.25 -5.12 2.84
CA MET A 170 -9.22 -4.67 3.82
C MET A 170 -10.54 -5.43 3.68
N SER A 171 -11.25 -5.62 4.78
CA SER A 171 -12.59 -6.18 4.82
C SER A 171 -13.52 -5.30 5.66
N PRO A 172 -14.83 -5.26 5.41
CA PRO A 172 -15.73 -4.47 6.26
C PRO A 172 -15.77 -4.95 7.71
N VAL A 173 -15.46 -6.23 7.95
CA VAL A 173 -15.46 -6.84 9.29
C VAL A 173 -14.24 -6.40 10.10
N SER A 174 -13.05 -6.37 9.49
CA SER A 174 -11.81 -6.01 10.18
C SER A 174 -11.55 -4.50 10.17
N ASP A 175 -11.79 -3.84 9.05
CA ASP A 175 -11.34 -2.46 8.79
C ASP A 175 -12.49 -1.45 8.75
N GLY A 176 -13.73 -1.94 8.68
CA GLY A 176 -14.93 -1.13 8.50
C GLY A 176 -15.22 -0.81 7.03
N ALA A 177 -16.51 -0.72 6.70
CA ALA A 177 -16.99 -0.49 5.33
C ALA A 177 -16.45 0.82 4.72
N GLU A 178 -16.23 1.84 5.54
CA GLU A 178 -15.73 3.13 5.07
C GLU A 178 -14.26 3.06 4.61
N ASN A 179 -13.40 2.31 5.32
CA ASN A 179 -12.01 2.14 4.91
C ASN A 179 -11.89 1.26 3.66
N VAL A 180 -12.73 0.24 3.52
CA VAL A 180 -12.85 -0.54 2.29
C VAL A 180 -13.26 0.36 1.11
N GLN A 181 -14.19 1.28 1.32
CA GLN A 181 -14.58 2.24 0.29
C GLN A 181 -13.42 3.19 -0.08
N ARG A 182 -12.66 3.68 0.90
CA ARG A 182 -11.45 4.49 0.66
C ARG A 182 -10.38 3.71 -0.11
N LEU A 183 -10.19 2.42 0.15
CA LEU A 183 -9.29 1.56 -0.62
C LEU A 183 -9.71 1.47 -2.09
N VAL A 184 -11.01 1.31 -2.35
CA VAL A 184 -11.57 1.31 -3.72
C VAL A 184 -11.36 2.66 -4.41
N GLU A 185 -11.64 3.76 -3.71
CA GLU A 185 -11.46 5.12 -4.24
C GLU A 185 -10.00 5.41 -4.56
N PHE A 186 -9.10 5.08 -3.63
CA PHE A 186 -7.65 5.22 -3.81
C PHE A 186 -7.14 4.38 -4.99
N GLY A 187 -7.49 3.09 -5.02
CA GLY A 187 -7.10 2.19 -6.10
C GLY A 187 -7.61 2.66 -7.47
N THR A 188 -8.86 3.10 -7.55
CA THR A 188 -9.46 3.62 -8.78
C THR A 188 -8.77 4.91 -9.26
N ALA A 189 -8.51 5.84 -8.34
CA ALA A 189 -7.82 7.08 -8.66
C ALA A 189 -6.38 6.82 -9.13
N LEU A 190 -5.69 5.86 -8.52
CA LEU A 190 -4.35 5.46 -8.95
C LEU A 190 -4.37 4.84 -10.35
N GLN A 191 -5.28 3.89 -10.62
CA GLN A 191 -5.46 3.27 -11.95
C GLN A 191 -5.69 4.28 -13.07
N GLN A 192 -6.33 5.41 -12.80
CA GLN A 192 -6.55 6.47 -13.79
C GLN A 192 -5.29 7.28 -14.12
N ARG A 193 -4.24 7.21 -13.28
CA ARG A 193 -3.01 7.99 -13.44
C ARG A 193 -1.82 7.22 -13.94
N VAL A 194 -1.78 5.91 -13.70
CA VAL A 194 -0.83 5.00 -14.33
C VAL A 194 -1.37 4.60 -15.71
N HIS A 195 -0.81 5.21 -16.75
CA HIS A 195 -1.06 4.90 -18.15
C HIS A 195 0.23 5.03 -18.97
#